data_AF-A0A814I7A5-F1
#
_entry.id   AF-A0A814I7A5-F1
#
_cell.length_a   1.000
_cell.length_b   1.000
_cell.length_c   1.000
_cell.angle_alpha   90.00
_cell.angle_beta   90.00
_cell.angle_gamma   90.00
#
_symmetry.space_group_name_H-M   'P 1'
#
loop_
_entity.id
_entity.type
_entity.pdbx_description
1 polymer ?
#
loop_
_entity_poly.entity_id
_entity_poly.type
_entity_poly.pdbx_seq_one_letter_code
_entity_poly.pdbx_strand_id
1 'polypeptide(L)'
;MENFTLVPTSKGVEIICITEINYISNYIKNNGDFMISMVKYFRSIHGICYFNSNYYDVSHGSVLKKWNCHHGICLQTTGDGNCLYNSLSLALFGNESYSKNIKLCMVFIILEYEEYFRNLVQSFQYAEGYEKTVVACSTLGIFGNEFNMVALSLLFLRPIK
;
A
#
# COMPACT_ATOMS: atom_id res chain seq x y z
N MET A 1 32.65 7.73 -4.75
CA MET A 1 31.34 7.06 -4.59
C MET A 1 30.29 8.11 -4.82
N GLU A 2 29.50 7.97 -5.88
CA GLU A 2 28.44 8.93 -6.21
C GLU A 2 27.27 8.72 -5.23
N ASN A 3 26.90 9.80 -4.54
CA ASN A 3 25.75 9.84 -3.66
C ASN A 3 24.50 10.06 -4.52
N PHE A 4 23.70 9.01 -4.71
CA PHE A 4 22.39 9.14 -5.34
C PHE A 4 21.36 9.50 -4.27
N THR A 5 20.84 10.72 -4.34
CA THR A 5 19.67 11.15 -3.55
C THR A 5 18.46 11.13 -4.47
N LEU A 6 17.50 10.25 -4.20
CA LEU A 6 16.19 10.27 -4.88
C LEU A 6 15.42 11.48 -4.36
N VAL A 7 15.20 12.47 -5.22
CA VAL A 7 14.33 13.62 -4.97
C VAL A 7 12.92 13.26 -5.43
N PRO A 8 11.91 13.16 -4.55
CA PRO A 8 10.53 12.96 -5.01
C PRO A 8 9.99 14.29 -5.54
N THR A 9 9.80 14.38 -6.86
CA THR A 9 9.05 15.49 -7.49
C THR A 9 7.66 15.01 -7.90
N SER A 10 6.64 15.44 -7.15
CA SER A 10 5.37 15.93 -7.72
C SER A 10 4.43 16.31 -6.57
N LYS A 11 3.82 17.50 -6.68
CA LYS A 11 2.81 18.05 -5.76
C LYS A 11 1.84 16.98 -5.25
N GLY A 12 1.72 16.88 -3.93
CA GLY A 12 0.85 15.91 -3.28
C GLY A 12 -0.59 16.05 -3.73
N VAL A 13 -1.18 14.94 -4.15
CA VAL A 13 -2.62 14.82 -4.32
C VAL A 13 -3.23 14.81 -2.91
N GLU A 14 -4.05 15.80 -2.59
CA GLU A 14 -4.78 15.85 -1.33
C GLU A 14 -5.89 14.80 -1.35
N ILE A 15 -5.68 13.71 -0.61
CA ILE A 15 -6.76 12.78 -0.26
C ILE A 15 -7.62 13.49 0.77
N ILE A 16 -8.74 14.05 0.30
CA ILE A 16 -9.84 14.53 1.14
C ILE A 16 -10.41 13.29 1.86
N CYS A 17 -10.80 13.41 3.13
CA CYS A 17 -11.48 12.33 3.84
C CYS A 17 -12.79 12.00 3.08
N ILE A 18 -12.85 10.87 2.39
CA ILE A 18 -14.02 10.49 1.59
C ILE A 18 -14.89 9.54 2.40
N THR A 19 -16.09 9.99 2.75
CA THR A 19 -17.05 9.19 3.54
C THR A 19 -18.07 8.44 2.68
N GLU A 20 -18.04 8.60 1.35
CA GLU A 20 -19.01 8.00 0.43
C GLU A 20 -18.36 7.31 -0.77
N ILE A 21 -18.71 6.04 -1.00
CA ILE A 21 -18.14 5.23 -2.08
C ILE A 21 -18.41 5.81 -3.48
N ASN A 22 -19.54 6.49 -3.68
CA ASN A 22 -19.86 7.12 -4.96
C ASN A 22 -18.88 8.25 -5.29
N TYR A 23 -18.47 9.04 -4.28
CA TYR A 23 -17.46 10.07 -4.47
C TYR A 23 -16.09 9.47 -4.78
N ILE A 24 -15.69 8.41 -4.05
CA ILE A 24 -14.44 7.66 -4.31
C ILE A 24 -14.43 7.18 -5.76
N SER A 25 -15.52 6.54 -6.19
CA SER A 25 -15.67 5.96 -7.52
C SER A 25 -15.61 7.03 -8.61
N ASN A 26 -16.29 8.16 -8.40
CA ASN A 26 -16.27 9.27 -9.35
C ASN A 26 -14.88 9.93 -9.43
N TYR A 27 -14.22 10.15 -8.29
CA TYR A 27 -12.86 10.68 -8.26
C TYR A 27 -11.91 9.78 -9.04
N ILE A 28 -11.95 8.47 -8.79
CA ILE A 28 -11.11 7.50 -9.49
C ILE A 28 -11.42 7.45 -10.98
N LYS A 29 -12.69 7.46 -11.38
CA LYS A 29 -13.09 7.51 -12.79
C LYS A 29 -12.56 8.76 -13.49
N ASN A 30 -12.65 9.91 -12.84
CA ASN A 30 -12.16 11.19 -13.39
C ASN A 30 -10.63 11.29 -13.45
N ASN A 31 -9.91 10.43 -12.72
CA ASN A 31 -8.45 10.40 -12.67
C ASN A 31 -7.87 9.06 -13.18
N GLY A 32 -8.63 8.32 -13.99
CA GLY A 32 -8.29 6.94 -14.38
C GLY A 32 -6.90 6.80 -15.01
N ASP A 33 -6.54 7.67 -15.95
CA ASP A 33 -5.22 7.63 -16.62
C ASP A 33 -4.06 7.85 -15.64
N PHE A 34 -4.25 8.74 -14.68
CA PHE A 34 -3.28 8.97 -13.61
C PHE A 34 -3.16 7.74 -12.70
N MET A 35 -4.27 7.14 -12.30
CA MET A 35 -4.29 5.92 -11.48
C MET A 35 -3.57 4.76 -12.19
N ILE A 36 -3.86 4.54 -13.47
CA ILE A 36 -3.20 3.51 -14.29
C ILE A 36 -1.70 3.77 -14.38
N SER A 37 -1.29 5.02 -14.56
CA SER A 37 0.13 5.40 -14.63
C SER A 37 0.85 5.16 -13.31
N MET A 38 0.22 5.48 -12.18
CA MET A 38 0.75 5.21 -10.84
C MET A 38 0.84 3.72 -10.54
N VAL A 39 -0.15 2.92 -10.91
CA VAL A 39 -0.11 1.46 -10.78
C VAL A 39 1.03 0.87 -11.59
N LYS A 40 1.23 1.31 -12.83
CA LYS A 40 2.36 0.89 -13.68
C LYS A 40 3.70 1.26 -13.05
N TYR A 41 3.81 2.47 -12.50
CA TYR A 41 4.99 2.92 -11.76
C TYR A 41 5.28 2.02 -10.55
N PHE A 42 4.26 1.75 -9.72
CA PHE A 42 4.44 0.87 -8.56
C PHE A 42 4.85 -0.56 -8.92
N ARG A 43 4.34 -1.09 -10.04
CA ARG A 43 4.70 -2.43 -10.53
C ARG A 43 6.13 -2.51 -11.09
N SER A 44 6.67 -1.41 -11.60
CA SER A 44 8.02 -1.38 -12.18
C SER A 44 9.16 -1.26 -11.15
N ILE A 45 8.85 -0.93 -9.89
CA ILE A 45 9.88 -0.77 -8.85
C ILE A 45 10.39 -2.12 -8.42
N HIS A 46 11.55 -2.57 -8.91
CA HIS A 46 12.12 -3.87 -8.49
C HIS A 46 12.88 -3.84 -7.16
N GLY A 47 13.01 -2.67 -6.53
CA GLY A 47 13.83 -2.47 -5.33
C GLY A 47 13.16 -2.91 -4.04
N ILE A 48 13.90 -3.68 -3.23
CA ILE A 48 13.83 -3.61 -1.76
C ILE A 48 14.85 -2.54 -1.39
N CYS A 49 14.43 -1.47 -0.70
CA CYS A 49 15.37 -0.45 -0.26
C CYS A 49 16.45 -1.07 0.64
N TYR A 50 17.71 -0.90 0.27
CA TYR A 50 18.84 -1.29 1.08
C TYR A 50 19.02 -0.28 2.21
N PHE A 51 18.68 -0.68 3.43
CA PHE A 51 19.06 0.07 4.61
C PHE A 51 20.43 -0.43 5.11
N ASN A 52 21.39 0.47 5.21
CA ASN A 52 22.64 0.20 5.91
C ASN A 52 22.44 0.55 7.39
N SER A 53 22.00 -0.43 8.17
CA SER A 53 21.89 -0.32 9.63
C SER A 53 22.48 -1.58 10.26
N ASN A 54 23.17 -1.42 11.39
CA ASN A 54 23.75 -2.53 12.15
C ASN A 54 22.69 -3.31 12.97
N TYR A 55 21.39 -3.09 12.72
CA TYR A 55 20.29 -3.62 13.52
C TYR A 55 19.56 -4.73 12.75
N TYR A 56 19.95 -5.98 13.01
CA TYR A 56 19.38 -7.15 12.36
C TYR A 56 18.24 -7.73 13.20
N ASP A 57 17.05 -7.87 12.61
CA ASP A 57 15.97 -8.65 13.20
C ASP A 57 16.01 -10.09 12.64
N VAL A 58 16.26 -11.05 13.53
CA VAL A 58 16.30 -12.48 13.26
C VAL A 58 15.06 -13.24 13.76
N SER A 59 14.09 -12.55 14.36
CA SER A 59 12.90 -13.15 14.98
C SER A 59 12.05 -13.99 14.03
N HIS A 60 12.19 -13.78 12.71
CA HIS A 60 11.43 -14.48 11.67
C HIS A 60 12.31 -15.24 10.66
N GLY A 61 13.45 -15.78 11.10
CA GLY A 61 14.44 -16.42 10.21
C GLY A 61 13.92 -17.55 9.29
N SER A 62 12.85 -18.25 9.66
CA SER A 62 12.22 -19.28 8.81
C SER A 62 11.41 -18.69 7.64
N VAL A 63 10.80 -17.51 7.84
CA VAL A 63 10.12 -16.77 6.77
C VAL A 63 11.17 -16.14 5.86
N LEU A 64 12.17 -15.45 6.41
CA LEU A 64 13.22 -14.79 5.62
C LEU A 64 13.97 -15.76 4.69
N LYS A 65 14.30 -16.97 5.16
CA LYS A 65 14.92 -18.04 4.35
C LYS A 65 14.10 -18.45 3.12
N LYS A 66 12.77 -18.46 3.20
CA LYS A 66 11.89 -18.80 2.05
C LYS A 66 11.97 -17.78 0.92
N TRP A 67 12.44 -16.57 1.23
CA TRP A 67 12.51 -15.44 0.30
C TRP A 67 13.95 -15.11 -0.10
N ASN A 68 14.91 -16.00 0.21
CA ASN A 68 16.34 -15.73 0.05
C ASN A 68 16.78 -14.43 0.76
N CYS A 69 16.06 -14.04 1.81
CA CYS A 69 16.40 -12.91 2.65
C CYS A 69 17.20 -13.47 3.84
N HIS A 70 18.46 -13.03 3.96
CA HIS A 70 19.34 -13.50 5.02
C HIS A 70 19.29 -12.61 6.27
N HIS A 71 18.82 -11.37 6.11
CA HIS A 71 18.84 -10.34 7.13
C HIS A 71 17.67 -9.37 6.91
N GLY A 72 16.84 -9.16 7.93
CA GLY A 72 15.84 -8.09 7.97
C GLY A 72 16.31 -6.97 8.88
N ILE A 73 15.95 -5.72 8.57
CA ILE A 73 16.13 -4.57 9.45
C ILE A 73 14.74 -4.03 9.77
N CYS A 74 14.43 -3.92 11.05
CA CYS A 74 13.21 -3.26 11.49
C CYS A 74 13.39 -1.75 11.40
N LEU A 75 12.46 -1.11 10.69
CA LEU A 75 12.42 0.34 10.54
C LEU A 75 11.17 0.87 11.22
N GLN A 76 11.30 2.01 11.87
CA GLN A 76 10.18 2.68 12.51
C GLN A 76 9.47 3.59 11.51
N THR A 77 8.16 3.42 11.36
CA THR A 77 7.31 4.35 10.62
C THR A 77 6.70 5.40 11.54
N THR A 78 6.10 6.44 10.96
CA THR A 78 5.13 7.29 11.66
C THR A 78 4.05 6.41 12.30
N GLY A 79 3.86 6.57 13.61
CA GLY A 79 2.95 5.78 14.44
C GLY A 79 1.51 6.26 14.36
N ASP A 80 0.92 6.24 13.16
CA ASP A 80 -0.47 6.59 12.92
C ASP A 80 -1.27 5.41 12.33
N GLY A 81 -2.57 5.60 12.11
CA GLY A 81 -3.41 4.58 11.47
C GLY A 81 -3.08 4.31 9.99
N ASN A 82 -2.09 4.99 9.41
CA ASN A 82 -1.62 4.73 8.04
C ASN A 82 -0.31 3.92 8.03
N CYS A 83 0.13 3.38 9.18
CA CYS A 83 1.40 2.68 9.34
C CYS A 83 1.64 1.57 8.30
N LEU A 84 0.61 0.82 7.88
CA LEU A 84 0.75 -0.19 6.81
C LEU A 84 1.30 0.41 5.51
N TYR A 85 0.73 1.55 5.09
CA TYR A 85 1.09 2.22 3.84
C TYR A 85 2.42 2.97 3.98
N ASN A 86 2.70 3.50 5.18
CA ASN A 86 3.99 4.09 5.52
C ASN A 86 5.10 3.02 5.43
N SER A 87 4.88 1.82 5.98
CA SER A 87 5.81 0.70 5.92
C SER A 87 6.11 0.28 4.48
N LEU A 88 5.08 0.19 3.63
CA LEU A 88 5.27 -0.13 2.22
C LEU A 88 6.01 0.98 1.47
N SER A 89 5.69 2.24 1.74
CA SER A 89 6.41 3.37 1.16
C SER A 89 7.88 3.33 1.57
N LEU A 90 8.17 3.07 2.84
CA LEU A 90 9.52 2.98 3.37
C LEU A 90 10.30 1.80 2.75
N ALA A 91 9.66 0.64 2.62
CA ALA A 91 10.27 -0.56 2.04
C ALA A 91 10.62 -0.41 0.55
N LEU A 92 9.81 0.35 -0.20
CA LEU A 92 9.95 0.50 -1.65
C LEU A 92 10.74 1.75 -2.06
N PHE A 93 10.65 2.83 -1.29
CA PHE A 93 11.19 4.15 -1.64
C PHE A 93 12.17 4.73 -0.61
N GLY A 94 12.32 4.10 0.55
CA GLY A 94 13.19 4.57 1.62
C GLY A 94 12.64 5.81 2.35
N ASN A 95 11.38 6.17 2.13
CA ASN A 95 10.68 7.26 2.80
C ASN A 95 9.16 7.02 2.78
N GLU A 96 8.39 7.81 3.53
CA GLU A 96 6.92 7.67 3.63
C GLU A 96 6.13 8.53 2.63
N SER A 97 6.79 9.24 1.71
CA SER A 97 6.13 10.23 0.84
C SER A 97 5.10 9.65 -0.13
N TYR A 98 5.13 8.34 -0.39
CA TYR A 98 4.19 7.66 -1.27
C TYR A 98 3.03 6.97 -0.53
N SER A 99 2.97 7.02 0.81
CA SER A 99 1.98 6.25 1.58
C SER A 99 0.52 6.54 1.17
N LYS A 100 0.19 7.82 0.98
CA LYS A 100 -1.12 8.27 0.48
C LYS A 100 -1.40 7.75 -0.93
N ASN A 101 -0.43 7.87 -1.84
CA ASN A 101 -0.56 7.38 -3.20
C ASN A 101 -0.77 5.85 -3.26
N ILE A 102 -0.06 5.10 -2.41
CA ILE A 102 -0.22 3.65 -2.26
C ILE A 102 -1.65 3.33 -1.81
N LYS A 103 -2.14 4.01 -0.75
CA LYS A 103 -3.50 3.82 -0.24
C LYS A 103 -4.56 4.11 -1.31
N LEU A 104 -4.40 5.21 -2.05
CA LEU A 104 -5.30 5.58 -3.14
C LEU A 104 -5.28 4.54 -4.28
N CYS A 105 -4.10 4.09 -4.71
CA CYS A 105 -3.98 3.08 -5.76
C CYS A 105 -4.51 1.71 -5.31
N MET A 106 -4.37 1.37 -4.03
CA MET A 106 -4.99 0.17 -3.46
C MET A 106 -6.52 0.24 -3.57
N VAL A 107 -7.14 1.38 -3.25
CA VAL A 107 -8.59 1.56 -3.42
C VAL A 107 -8.99 1.45 -4.89
N PHE A 108 -8.18 1.99 -5.82
CA PHE A 108 -8.39 1.79 -7.25
C PHE A 108 -8.39 0.31 -7.65
N ILE A 109 -7.43 -0.49 -7.16
CA ILE A 109 -7.42 -1.93 -7.40
C ILE A 109 -8.66 -2.61 -6.81
N ILE A 110 -9.12 -2.20 -5.63
CA ILE A 110 -10.34 -2.78 -5.04
C ILE A 110 -11.55 -2.55 -5.95
N LEU A 111 -11.70 -1.33 -6.48
CA LEU A 111 -12.80 -1.00 -7.39
C LEU A 111 -12.63 -1.66 -8.78
N GLU A 112 -11.41 -1.78 -9.30
CA GLU A 112 -11.13 -2.42 -10.58
C GLU A 112 -11.50 -3.92 -10.55
N TYR A 113 -11.27 -4.59 -9.41
CA TYR A 113 -11.57 -6.00 -9.18
C TYR A 113 -12.77 -6.20 -8.24
N GLU A 114 -13.80 -5.36 -8.37
CA GLU A 114 -14.94 -5.29 -7.45
C GLU A 114 -15.56 -6.67 -7.15
N GLU A 115 -15.84 -7.47 -8.18
CA GLU A 115 -16.46 -8.80 -8.02
C GLU A 115 -15.62 -9.72 -7.10
N TYR A 116 -14.31 -9.73 -7.31
CA TYR A 116 -13.38 -10.51 -6.48
C TYR A 116 -13.41 -10.03 -5.02
N PHE A 117 -13.38 -8.72 -4.79
CA PHE A 117 -13.35 -8.17 -3.44
C PHE A 117 -14.71 -8.27 -2.72
N ARG A 118 -15.83 -8.26 -3.43
CA ARG A 118 -17.15 -8.58 -2.86
C ARG A 118 -17.19 -10.01 -2.34
N ASN A 119 -16.67 -10.96 -3.11
CA ASN A 119 -16.56 -12.36 -2.68
C ASN A 119 -15.60 -12.52 -1.50
N LEU A 120 -14.52 -11.73 -1.46
CA LEU A 120 -13.58 -11.73 -0.35
C LEU A 120 -14.22 -11.21 0.95
N VAL A 121 -15.02 -10.15 0.87
CA VAL A 121 -15.78 -9.60 2.02
C VAL A 121 -16.70 -10.65 2.63
N GLN A 122 -17.39 -11.43 1.80
CA GLN A 122 -18.23 -12.54 2.26
C GLN A 122 -17.38 -13.64 2.91
N SER A 123 -16.24 -13.97 2.30
CA SER A 123 -15.33 -15.01 2.80
C SER A 123 -14.70 -14.65 4.15
N PHE A 124 -14.37 -13.37 4.36
CA PHE A 124 -13.84 -12.84 5.62
C PHE A 124 -14.93 -12.47 6.62
N GLN A 125 -16.21 -12.63 6.25
CA GLN A 125 -17.36 -12.39 7.11
C GLN A 125 -17.43 -10.95 7.66
N TYR A 126 -17.02 -9.94 6.88
CA TYR A 126 -17.21 -8.54 7.31
C TYR A 126 -18.70 -8.19 7.33
N ALA A 127 -19.24 -8.00 8.53
CA ALA A 127 -20.66 -7.75 8.77
C ALA A 127 -21.20 -6.47 8.10
N GLU A 128 -20.33 -5.51 7.84
CA GLU A 128 -20.68 -4.20 7.30
C GLU A 128 -20.83 -4.17 5.77
N GLY A 129 -20.39 -5.23 5.08
CA GLY A 129 -20.46 -5.34 3.63
C GLY A 129 -19.40 -4.55 2.87
N TYR A 130 -19.34 -4.80 1.57
CA TYR A 130 -18.25 -4.34 0.70
C TYR A 130 -18.12 -2.81 0.68
N GLU A 131 -19.23 -2.10 0.56
CA GLU A 131 -19.24 -0.64 0.43
C GLU A 131 -18.62 0.04 1.66
N LYS A 132 -18.98 -0.42 2.86
CA LYS A 132 -18.43 0.13 4.11
C LYS A 132 -16.96 -0.23 4.28
N THR A 133 -16.58 -1.45 3.92
CA THR A 133 -15.17 -1.85 3.91
C THR A 133 -14.34 -0.98 2.97
N VAL A 134 -14.81 -0.69 1.75
CA VAL A 134 -14.11 0.21 0.80
C VAL A 134 -13.98 1.62 1.35
N VAL A 135 -15.03 2.18 1.96
CA VAL A 135 -14.98 3.50 2.59
C VAL A 135 -13.95 3.52 3.71
N ALA A 136 -13.95 2.52 4.60
CA ALA A 136 -12.95 2.38 5.66
C ALA A 136 -11.52 2.31 5.09
N CYS A 137 -11.31 1.52 4.04
CA CYS A 137 -10.02 1.40 3.35
C CYS A 137 -9.52 2.72 2.75
N SER A 138 -10.43 3.59 2.30
CA SER A 138 -10.10 4.90 1.73
C SER A 138 -9.87 6.00 2.76
N THR A 139 -10.32 5.79 4.01
CA THR A 139 -10.30 6.82 5.05
C THR A 139 -8.91 6.93 5.67
N LEU A 140 -8.35 8.14 5.72
CA LEU A 140 -7.05 8.38 6.36
C LEU A 140 -7.10 8.10 7.86
N GLY A 141 -6.02 7.51 8.40
CA GLY A 141 -5.94 7.18 9.82
C GLY A 141 -6.72 5.92 10.23
N ILE A 142 -7.41 5.25 9.30
CA ILE A 142 -7.94 3.91 9.51
C ILE A 142 -6.85 2.87 9.19
N PHE A 143 -6.60 2.01 10.19
CA PHE A 143 -5.66 0.89 10.12
C PHE A 143 -6.02 -0.06 8.99
N GLY A 144 -4.99 -0.48 8.24
CA GLY A 144 -5.14 -1.55 7.27
C GLY A 144 -5.22 -2.92 7.92
N ASN A 145 -5.91 -3.84 7.27
CA ASN A 145 -6.08 -5.23 7.70
C ASN A 145 -5.75 -6.21 6.55
N GLU A 146 -6.09 -7.48 6.72
CA GLU A 146 -5.88 -8.53 5.72
C GLU A 146 -6.54 -8.25 4.36
N PHE A 147 -7.69 -7.55 4.32
CA PHE A 147 -8.34 -7.12 3.08
C PHE A 147 -7.46 -6.14 2.31
N ASN A 148 -6.86 -5.17 3.01
CA ASN A 148 -5.90 -4.24 2.41
C ASN A 148 -4.66 -4.96 1.89
N MET A 149 -4.14 -5.93 2.64
CA MET A 149 -2.95 -6.72 2.26
C MET A 149 -3.15 -7.47 0.95
N VAL A 150 -4.35 -8.03 0.71
CA VAL A 150 -4.69 -8.67 -0.57
C VAL A 150 -4.68 -7.65 -1.72
N ALA A 151 -5.33 -6.50 -1.54
CA ALA A 151 -5.35 -5.44 -2.55
C ALA A 151 -3.96 -4.88 -2.85
N LEU A 152 -3.13 -4.68 -1.83
CA LEU A 152 -1.75 -4.23 -1.98
C LEU A 152 -0.92 -5.28 -2.71
N SER A 153 -1.14 -6.58 -2.45
CA SER A 153 -0.45 -7.66 -3.17
C SER A 153 -0.78 -7.63 -4.68
N LEU A 154 -2.03 -7.35 -5.05
CA LEU A 154 -2.45 -7.18 -6.45
C LEU A 154 -1.94 -5.86 -7.07
N LEU A 155 -1.84 -4.80 -6.27
CA LEU A 155 -1.27 -3.52 -6.71
C LEU A 155 0.18 -3.71 -7.16
N PHE A 156 1.02 -4.29 -6.30
CA PHE A 156 2.45 -4.46 -6.56
C PHE A 156 2.79 -5.72 -7.37
N LEU A 157 1.82 -6.61 -7.59
CA LEU A 157 2.00 -7.95 -8.16
C LEU A 157 3.06 -8.77 -7.40
N ARG A 158 3.03 -8.67 -6.07
CA ARG A 158 4.00 -9.28 -5.15
C ARG A 158 3.31 -9.73 -3.89
N PRO A 159 3.74 -10.85 -3.27
CA PRO A 159 3.19 -11.21 -1.98
C PRO A 159 3.72 -10.23 -0.92
N ILE A 160 2.80 -9.72 -0.10
CA ILE A 160 3.11 -8.91 1.09
C ILE A 160 2.86 -9.78 2.32
N LYS A 161 3.79 -9.77 3.27
CA LYS A 161 3.75 -10.59 4.49
C LYS A 161 4.20 -9.79 5.69
#